data_AF-A0A952TYE6-F1
#
_entry.id   AF-A0A952TYE6-F1
#
_cell.length_a   1.000
_cell.length_b   1.000
_cell.length_c   1.000
_cell.angle_alpha   90.00
_cell.angle_beta   90.00
_cell.angle_gamma   90.00
#
_symmetry.space_group_name_H-M   'P 1'
#
loop_
_entity.id
_entity.type
_entity.pdbx_description
1 polymer ?
#
loop_
_entity_poly.entity_id
_entity_poly.type
_entity_poly.pdbx_seq_one_letter_code
_entity_poly.pdbx_strand_id
1 'polypeptide(L)'
;MEKIVKFVQRFPLVVGAMLLVFVLLAFTQRVSEYLRLSEQLENQQARLTELAATQTSLEDQIAYATSQAAVEEWAREDARWSRDGDFVVIPIAPADATPEAVVQFQATPAVSSPWDAWMNWLFYPGP
;
A
#
# COMPACT_ATOMS: atom_id res chain seq x y z
N MET A 1 -15.49 13.52 -68.54
CA MET A 1 -16.41 12.54 -67.91
C MET A 1 -15.71 11.53 -67.00
N GLU A 2 -14.48 11.08 -67.33
CA GLU A 2 -13.75 10.06 -66.55
C GLU A 2 -13.48 10.41 -65.06
N LYS A 3 -13.25 11.69 -64.75
CA LYS A 3 -13.05 12.17 -63.37
C LYS A 3 -14.30 11.98 -62.49
N ILE A 4 -15.50 12.09 -63.06
CA ILE A 4 -16.77 11.98 -62.34
C ILE A 4 -17.06 10.50 -61.99
N VAL A 5 -16.75 9.58 -62.91
CA VAL A 5 -16.92 8.14 -62.68
C VAL A 5 -15.96 7.63 -61.60
N LYS A 6 -14.69 8.07 -61.62
CA LYS A 6 -13.72 7.74 -60.56
C LYS A 6 -14.13 8.32 -59.21
N PHE A 7 -14.77 9.48 -59.19
CA PHE A 7 -15.31 10.08 -57.96
C PHE A 7 -16.47 9.25 -57.40
N VAL A 8 -17.45 8.88 -58.23
CA VAL A 8 -18.58 8.04 -57.82
C VAL A 8 -18.14 6.65 -57.36
N GLN A 9 -17.10 6.07 -57.98
CA GLN A 9 -16.58 4.76 -57.62
C GLN A 9 -15.76 4.78 -56.31
N ARG A 10 -15.07 5.89 -55.99
CA ARG A 10 -14.32 6.06 -54.74
C ARG A 10 -15.18 6.56 -53.59
N PHE A 11 -16.32 7.18 -53.88
CA PHE A 11 -17.28 7.67 -52.90
C PHE A 11 -17.70 6.62 -51.84
N PRO A 12 -18.12 5.38 -52.19
CA PRO A 12 -18.47 4.38 -51.18
C PRO A 12 -17.28 3.97 -50.30
N LEU A 13 -16.06 4.01 -50.84
CA LEU A 13 -14.85 3.66 -50.11
C LEU A 13 -14.50 4.74 -49.07
N VAL A 14 -14.66 6.02 -49.43
CA VAL A 14 -14.48 7.16 -48.53
C VAL A 14 -15.55 7.18 -47.44
N VAL A 15 -16.81 6.94 -47.80
CA VAL A 15 -17.92 6.85 -46.85
C VAL A 15 -17.71 5.68 -45.88
N GLY A 16 -17.30 4.51 -46.39
CA GLY A 16 -17.00 3.34 -45.56
C GLY A 16 -15.83 3.58 -44.60
N ALA A 17 -14.76 4.22 -45.06
CA ALA A 17 -13.63 4.59 -44.20
C ALA A 17 -14.04 5.58 -43.10
N MET A 18 -14.87 6.58 -43.44
CA MET A 18 -15.38 7.57 -42.48
C MET A 18 -16.31 6.92 -41.44
N LEU A 19 -17.16 5.99 -41.85
CA LEU A 19 -18.03 5.20 -40.96
C LEU A 19 -17.20 4.31 -40.02
N LEU A 20 -16.14 3.70 -40.54
CA LEU A 20 -15.23 2.85 -39.75
C LEU A 20 -14.51 3.67 -38.67
N VAL A 21 -13.99 4.85 -39.01
CA VAL A 21 -13.39 5.78 -38.02
C VAL A 21 -14.43 6.21 -36.98
N PHE A 22 -15.66 6.51 -37.39
CA PHE A 22 -16.74 6.87 -36.48
C PHE A 22 -17.07 5.73 -35.48
N VAL A 23 -17.12 4.48 -35.95
CA VAL A 23 -17.34 3.31 -35.10
C VAL A 23 -16.20 3.12 -34.09
N LEU A 24 -14.95 3.26 -34.52
CA LEU A 24 -13.79 3.17 -33.61
C LEU A 24 -13.84 4.22 -32.50
N LEU A 25 -14.18 5.47 -32.85
CA LEU A 25 -14.32 6.56 -31.87
C LEU A 25 -15.49 6.32 -30.91
N ALA A 26 -16.66 5.94 -31.42
CA ALA A 26 -17.83 5.63 -30.60
C ALA A 26 -17.61 4.43 -29.67
N PHE A 27 -16.86 3.43 -30.12
CA PHE A 27 -16.51 2.25 -29.33
C PHE A 27 -15.56 2.59 -28.19
N THR A 28 -14.51 3.39 -28.45
CA THR A 28 -13.57 3.83 -27.41
C THR A 28 -14.24 4.65 -26.31
N GLN A 29 -15.19 5.54 -26.66
CA GLN A 29 -15.93 6.34 -25.69
C GLN A 29 -16.82 5.47 -24.78
N ARG A 30 -17.56 4.51 -25.35
CA ARG A 30 -18.39 3.59 -24.54
C ARG A 30 -17.57 2.66 -23.67
N VAL A 31 -16.46 2.12 -24.18
CA VAL A 31 -15.56 1.24 -23.40
C VAL A 31 -14.93 1.99 -22.23
N SER A 32 -14.57 3.27 -22.40
CA SER A 32 -14.01 4.09 -21.32
C SER A 32 -15.00 4.33 -20.16
N GLU A 33 -16.30 4.41 -20.46
CA GLU A 33 -17.36 4.62 -19.47
C GLU A 33 -17.64 3.35 -18.65
N TYR A 34 -17.60 2.17 -19.30
CA TYR A 34 -17.71 0.88 -18.61
C TYR A 34 -16.47 0.55 -17.76
N LEU A 35 -15.28 0.83 -18.25
CA LEU A 35 -14.04 0.60 -17.50
C LEU A 35 -13.94 1.51 -16.28
N ARG A 36 -14.36 2.77 -16.40
CA ARG A 36 -14.39 3.70 -15.27
C ARG A 36 -15.37 3.26 -14.17
N LEU A 37 -16.49 2.60 -14.54
CA LEU A 37 -17.44 2.09 -13.56
C LEU A 37 -16.95 0.79 -12.90
N SER A 38 -16.21 -0.07 -13.63
CA SER A 38 -15.58 -1.26 -13.05
C SER A 38 -14.42 -0.91 -12.11
N GLU A 39 -13.59 0.06 -12.49
CA GLU A 39 -12.45 0.52 -11.68
C GLU A 39 -12.92 1.21 -10.38
N GLN A 40 -14.09 1.86 -10.42
CA GLN A 40 -14.73 2.42 -9.23
C GLN A 40 -15.27 1.33 -8.31
N LEU A 41 -15.85 0.25 -8.84
CA LEU A 41 -16.31 -0.88 -8.02
C LEU A 41 -15.15 -1.66 -7.40
N GLU A 42 -14.07 -1.88 -8.14
CA GLU A 42 -12.88 -2.57 -7.67
C GLU A 42 -12.17 -1.77 -6.55
N ASN A 43 -12.03 -0.46 -6.73
CA ASN A 43 -11.51 0.43 -5.67
C ASN A 43 -12.41 0.49 -4.43
N GLN A 44 -13.74 0.39 -4.59
CA GLN A 44 -14.67 0.38 -3.46
C GLN A 44 -14.67 -0.97 -2.73
N GLN A 45 -14.52 -2.09 -3.44
CA GLN A 45 -14.39 -3.41 -2.83
C GLN A 45 -13.09 -3.56 -2.04
N ALA A 46 -11.97 -3.05 -2.55
CA ALA A 46 -10.70 -3.03 -1.83
C ALA A 46 -10.81 -2.25 -0.50
N ARG A 47 -11.46 -1.08 -0.52
CA ARG A 47 -11.71 -0.28 0.70
C ARG A 47 -12.62 -0.99 1.69
N LEU A 48 -13.64 -1.72 1.22
CA LEU A 48 -14.52 -2.49 2.11
C LEU A 48 -13.79 -3.67 2.77
N THR A 49 -12.90 -4.35 2.05
CA THR A 49 -12.08 -5.43 2.65
C THR A 49 -11.10 -4.91 3.69
N GLU A 50 -10.49 -3.74 3.44
CA GLU A 50 -9.58 -3.09 4.38
C GLU A 50 -10.32 -2.59 5.64
N LEU A 51 -11.49 -1.97 5.47
CA LEU A 51 -12.33 -1.52 6.59
C LEU A 51 -12.84 -2.70 7.42
N ALA A 52 -13.27 -3.79 6.78
CA ALA A 52 -13.73 -4.98 7.49
C ALA A 52 -12.60 -5.63 8.30
N ALA A 53 -11.40 -5.76 7.72
CA ALA A 53 -10.22 -6.28 8.42
C ALA A 53 -9.81 -5.38 9.60
N THR A 54 -9.88 -4.06 9.41
CA THR A 54 -9.61 -3.09 10.48
C THR A 54 -10.65 -3.17 11.58
N GLN A 55 -11.93 -3.31 11.24
CA GLN A 55 -13.01 -3.47 12.21
C GLN A 55 -12.83 -4.73 13.05
N THR A 56 -12.56 -5.89 12.45
CA THR A 56 -12.30 -7.13 13.19
C THR A 56 -11.08 -7.00 14.10
N SER A 57 -9.98 -6.39 13.62
CA SER A 57 -8.80 -6.13 14.45
C SER A 57 -9.09 -5.21 15.64
N LEU A 58 -9.94 -4.20 15.46
CA LEU A 58 -10.34 -3.30 16.55
C LEU A 58 -11.29 -4.00 17.53
N GLU A 59 -12.21 -4.83 17.05
CA GLU A 59 -13.11 -5.64 17.89
C GLU A 59 -12.31 -6.64 18.75
N ASP A 60 -11.31 -7.30 18.17
CA ASP A 60 -10.42 -8.22 18.89
C ASP A 60 -9.59 -7.49 19.96
N GLN A 61 -9.09 -6.28 19.66
CA GLN A 61 -8.36 -5.46 20.63
C GLN A 61 -9.25 -5.01 21.79
N ILE A 62 -10.51 -4.64 21.52
CA ILE A 62 -11.48 -4.28 22.55
C ILE A 62 -11.82 -5.50 23.41
N ALA A 63 -12.04 -6.66 22.79
CA ALA A 63 -12.29 -7.91 23.50
C ALA A 63 -11.11 -8.29 24.41
N TYR A 64 -9.87 -8.12 23.94
CA TYR A 64 -8.67 -8.33 24.77
C TYR A 64 -8.59 -7.32 25.92
N ALA A 65 -8.70 -6.02 25.64
CA ALA A 65 -8.59 -4.95 26.62
C ALA A 65 -9.66 -5.04 27.72
N THR A 66 -10.84 -5.59 27.41
CA THR A 66 -11.92 -5.82 28.38
C THR A 66 -11.85 -7.17 29.09
N SER A 67 -10.90 -8.03 28.70
CA SER A 67 -10.76 -9.36 29.28
C SER A 67 -10.07 -9.34 30.64
N GLN A 68 -10.33 -10.36 31.45
CA GLN A 68 -9.68 -10.55 32.74
C GLN A 68 -8.17 -10.84 32.58
N ALA A 69 -7.75 -11.37 31.43
CA ALA A 69 -6.35 -11.61 31.12
C ALA A 69 -5.54 -10.31 31.01
N ALA A 70 -6.09 -9.29 30.32
CA ALA A 70 -5.45 -7.98 30.23
C ALA A 70 -5.35 -7.28 31.60
N VAL A 71 -6.34 -7.47 32.47
CA VAL A 71 -6.29 -6.97 33.86
C VAL A 71 -5.20 -7.67 34.66
N GLU A 72 -5.02 -8.98 34.49
CA GLU A 72 -3.98 -9.75 35.17
C GLU A 72 -2.58 -9.40 34.67
N GLU A 73 -2.40 -9.22 33.36
CA GLU A 73 -1.15 -8.75 32.75
C GLU A 73 -0.76 -7.37 33.30
N TRP A 74 -1.67 -6.40 33.28
CA TRP A 74 -1.43 -5.07 33.86
C TRP A 74 -1.09 -5.14 35.36
N ALA A 75 -1.83 -5.96 36.11
CA ALA A 75 -1.58 -6.13 37.53
C ALA A 75 -0.17 -6.66 37.80
N ARG A 76 0.32 -7.61 36.97
CA ARG A 76 1.63 -8.24 37.11
C ARG A 76 2.77 -7.33 36.63
N GLU A 77 2.64 -6.74 35.45
CA GLU A 77 3.72 -6.03 34.76
C GLU A 77 3.84 -4.57 35.20
N ASP A 78 2.75 -3.82 35.13
CA ASP A 78 2.74 -2.38 35.37
C ASP A 78 2.55 -2.05 36.85
N ALA A 79 1.53 -2.65 37.47
CA ALA A 79 1.20 -2.39 38.86
C ALA A 79 2.13 -3.13 39.85
N ARG A 80 2.87 -4.14 39.36
CA ARG A 80 3.71 -5.06 40.15
C ARG A 80 2.96 -5.65 41.35
N TRP A 81 1.66 -5.89 41.19
CA TRP A 81 0.79 -6.49 42.17
C TRP A 81 1.01 -8.01 42.20
N SER A 82 1.29 -8.53 43.39
CA SER A 82 1.35 -9.96 43.69
C SER A 82 0.03 -10.43 44.30
N ARG A 83 -0.41 -11.66 44.01
CA ARG A 83 -1.55 -12.26 44.73
C ARG A 83 -1.10 -12.77 46.11
N ASP A 84 -2.05 -12.93 47.02
CA ASP A 84 -1.77 -13.55 48.32
C ASP A 84 -1.21 -14.97 48.12
N GLY A 85 0.05 -15.16 48.51
CA GLY A 85 0.79 -16.41 48.34
C GLY A 85 1.90 -16.38 47.27
N ASP A 86 2.03 -15.31 46.48
CA ASP A 86 3.13 -15.14 45.52
C ASP A 86 4.41 -14.62 46.20
N PHE A 87 5.56 -15.18 45.81
CA PHE A 87 6.87 -14.68 46.22
C PHE A 87 7.44 -13.74 45.15
N VAL A 88 7.48 -12.43 45.44
CA VAL A 88 8.12 -11.44 44.56
C VAL A 88 9.63 -11.60 44.62
N VAL A 89 10.22 -12.21 43.59
CA VAL A 89 11.69 -12.32 43.46
C VAL A 89 12.19 -11.12 42.67
N ILE A 90 12.97 -10.25 43.31
CA ILE A 90 13.70 -9.17 42.63
C ILE A 90 15.06 -9.74 42.25
N PRO A 91 15.38 -9.91 40.95
CA PRO A 91 16.70 -10.35 40.53
C PRO A 91 17.71 -9.24 40.86
N ILE A 92 18.61 -9.52 41.78
CA ILE A 92 19.80 -8.70 42.03
C ILE A 92 20.86 -9.16 41.03
N ALA A 93 21.36 -8.23 40.22
CA ALA A 93 22.47 -8.54 39.32
C ALA A 93 23.68 -9.02 40.15
N PRO A 94 24.32 -10.14 39.79
CA PRO A 94 25.55 -10.57 40.46
C PRO A 94 26.63 -9.49 40.27
N ALA A 95 27.48 -9.29 41.27
CA ALA A 95 28.54 -8.27 41.24
C ALA A 95 29.51 -8.41 40.04
N ASP A 96 29.58 -9.61 39.44
CA ASP A 96 30.38 -9.94 38.27
C ASP A 96 29.63 -9.80 36.94
N ALA A 97 28.50 -9.06 36.90
CA ALA A 97 27.78 -8.77 35.67
C ALA A 97 28.74 -8.08 34.68
N THR A 98 29.11 -8.81 33.62
CA THR A 98 29.92 -8.27 32.54
C THR A 98 29.10 -7.17 31.87
N PRO A 99 29.61 -5.93 31.74
CA PRO A 99 28.86 -4.87 31.07
C PRO A 99 28.50 -5.33 29.66
N GLU A 100 27.22 -5.26 29.34
CA GLU A 100 26.71 -5.61 28.03
C GLU A 100 27.42 -4.75 26.98
N ALA A 101 27.94 -5.39 25.93
CA ALA A 101 28.67 -4.69 24.89
C ALA A 101 27.71 -3.68 24.23
N VAL A 102 28.04 -2.40 24.33
CA VAL A 102 27.30 -1.34 23.64
C VAL A 102 27.39 -1.63 22.14
N VAL A 103 26.28 -2.08 21.55
CA VAL A 103 26.16 -2.24 20.11
C VAL A 103 26.25 -0.85 19.50
N GLN A 104 27.39 -0.55 18.86
CA GLN A 104 27.50 0.66 18.07
C GLN A 104 26.56 0.52 16.88
N PHE A 105 25.47 1.28 16.88
CA PHE A 105 24.61 1.41 15.71
C PHE A 105 25.46 1.92 14.55
N GLN A 106 25.66 1.09 13.54
CA GLN A 106 26.21 1.55 12.27
C GLN A 106 25.23 2.59 11.71
N ALA A 107 25.75 3.75 11.29
CA ALA A 107 24.94 4.77 10.67
C ALA A 107 24.18 4.15 9.49
N THR A 108 22.85 4.17 9.55
CA THR A 108 21.99 3.78 8.43
C THR A 108 22.44 4.58 7.22
N PRO A 109 22.76 3.95 6.07
CA PRO A 109 23.09 4.69 4.87
C PRO A 109 21.92 5.64 4.57
N ALA A 110 22.23 6.92 4.39
CA ALA A 110 21.23 7.91 4.04
C ALA A 110 20.49 7.44 2.78
N VAL A 111 19.17 7.31 2.87
CA VAL A 111 18.33 6.96 1.73
C VAL A 111 18.47 8.09 0.71
N SER A 112 19.29 7.88 -0.32
CA SER A 112 19.46 8.85 -1.39
C SER A 112 18.15 8.97 -2.16
N SER A 113 17.69 10.20 -2.42
CA SER A 113 16.57 10.43 -3.32
C SER A 113 16.88 9.86 -4.70
N PRO A 114 15.90 9.32 -5.44
CA PRO A 114 16.11 8.89 -6.83
C PRO A 114 16.75 9.99 -7.70
N TRP A 115 16.46 11.26 -7.42
CA TRP A 115 17.06 12.40 -8.11
C TRP A 115 18.57 12.53 -7.85
N ASP A 116 19.02 12.29 -6.62
CA ASP A 116 20.44 12.35 -6.25
C ASP A 116 21.24 11.23 -6.95
N ALA A 117 20.64 10.06 -7.11
CA ALA A 117 21.22 8.96 -7.89
C ALA A 117 21.41 9.34 -9.36
N TRP A 118 20.41 9.99 -9.98
CA TRP A 118 20.52 10.48 -11.36
C TRP A 118 21.58 11.58 -11.53
N MET A 119 21.64 12.53 -10.60
CA MET A 119 22.63 13.60 -10.63
C MET A 119 24.06 13.08 -10.44
N ASN A 120 24.26 12.12 -9.53
CA ASN A 120 25.55 11.46 -9.36
C ASN A 120 25.99 10.74 -10.64
N TRP A 121 25.08 10.06 -11.35
CA TRP A 121 25.45 9.37 -12.60
C TRP A 121 25.84 10.34 -13.72
N LEU A 122 25.16 11.48 -13.81
CA LEU A 122 25.36 12.43 -14.91
C LEU A 122 26.58 13.35 -14.71
N PHE A 123 26.94 13.64 -13.46
CA PHE A 123 27.90 14.70 -13.12
C PHE A 123 29.05 14.26 -12.21
N TYR A 124 29.18 12.98 -11.84
CA TYR A 124 30.34 12.51 -11.07
C TYR A 124 31.51 12.18 -12.00
N PRO A 125 32.56 13.03 -12.09
CA PRO A 125 33.86 12.56 -12.52
C PRO A 125 34.38 11.65 -11.41
N GLY A 126 34.46 10.35 -11.70
CA GLY A 126 35.12 9.42 -10.79
C GLY A 126 36.54 9.87 -10.45
N PRO A 127 37.11 9.42 -9.31
CA PRO A 127 38.53 9.54 -9.05
C PRO A 127 39.37 8.79 -10.09
#